data_AF-A0AAY4DLJ7-F1
#
_entry.id   AF-A0AAY4DLJ7-F1
#
_cell.length_a   1.000
_cell.length_b   1.000
_cell.length_c   1.000
_cell.angle_alpha   90.00
_cell.angle_beta   90.00
_cell.angle_gamma   90.00
#
_symmetry.space_group_name_H-M   'P 1'
#
loop_
_entity.id
_entity.type
_entity.pdbx_description
1 polymer ?
#
loop_
_entity_poly.entity_id
_entity_poly.type
_entity_poly.pdbx_seq_one_letter_code
_entity_poly.pdbx_strand_id
1 'polypeptide(L)'
;MTIASLSLQDSFFVVLPSDADECSEATDDCHIDALCQNTPKSFKCICKAGYKGDGKHCEDMDECENEYNGGCVHECINIPGNYRCTCYDGFMLAHDGHNCLDVDECLDNNGGCQQVCVNTMGSYECQCTDGFFLSDNQHTCIHRSEDGMNCMNKDHGCAHICRETPKGRVACECRPGYELHSNQRDCTLTCNYGNGGCQHICEDTDVGPVCSCHQKYALHSDSKTCIEKDEAAIESSEFNATSIADVDKRVKRRLLMETCAVNNGGCDRTCKDTATGVRCSCPVGFTLQPDGKTCKGTCVLGRTPYECKCNNGYTLYGLTHCGG
;
A
#
# COMPACT_ATOMS: atom_id res chain seq x y z
N MET A 1 -57.63 99.42 43.25
CA MET A 1 -58.19 98.47 44.24
C MET A 1 -58.37 97.14 43.51
N THR A 2 -57.34 96.30 43.51
CA THR A 2 -57.05 95.24 44.50
C THR A 2 -57.64 93.89 44.10
N ILE A 3 -56.74 93.04 43.60
CA ILE A 3 -56.56 91.58 43.81
C ILE A 3 -57.76 90.64 43.72
N ALA A 4 -57.68 89.70 42.77
CA ALA A 4 -57.58 88.29 43.11
C ALA A 4 -56.88 87.52 41.97
N SER A 5 -55.65 87.12 42.25
CA SER A 5 -54.83 86.17 41.52
C SER A 5 -55.44 84.76 41.58
N LEU A 6 -55.82 84.20 40.44
CA LEU A 6 -56.12 82.78 40.29
C LEU A 6 -54.92 82.09 39.63
N SER A 7 -54.25 81.28 40.44
CA SER A 7 -53.15 80.39 40.07
C SER A 7 -53.62 79.35 39.05
N LEU A 8 -52.95 79.29 37.89
CA LEU A 8 -52.97 78.15 36.97
C LEU A 8 -51.83 77.19 37.37
N GLN A 9 -52.06 76.40 38.42
CA GLN A 9 -51.32 75.18 38.77
C GLN A 9 -52.43 74.18 39.13
N ASP A 10 -52.69 73.06 38.45
CA ASP A 10 -51.82 72.18 37.70
C ASP A 10 -52.47 71.84 36.35
N SER A 11 -51.86 72.29 35.26
CA SER A 11 -51.81 71.42 34.09
C SER A 11 -50.75 70.38 34.42
N PHE A 12 -51.18 69.24 34.94
CA PHE A 12 -50.35 68.05 35.07
C PHE A 12 -49.95 67.65 33.64
N PHE A 13 -48.93 68.33 33.11
CA PHE A 13 -48.17 67.86 31.97
C PHE A 13 -47.54 66.58 32.50
N VAL A 14 -48.19 65.46 32.23
CA VAL A 14 -47.56 64.16 32.35
C VAL A 14 -46.42 64.24 31.34
N VAL A 15 -45.25 64.69 31.78
CA VAL A 15 -44.00 64.31 31.14
C VAL A 15 -44.00 62.81 31.35
N LEU A 16 -44.54 62.08 30.37
CA LEU A 16 -44.36 60.64 30.31
C LEU A 16 -42.84 60.45 30.48
N PRO A 17 -42.40 59.64 31.46
CA PRO A 17 -40.99 59.39 31.62
C PRO A 17 -40.45 59.03 30.24
N SER A 18 -39.42 59.75 29.80
CA SER A 18 -38.75 59.42 28.56
C SER A 18 -38.40 57.95 28.63
N ASP A 19 -38.83 57.21 27.63
CA ASP A 19 -38.56 55.79 27.53
C ASP A 19 -37.06 55.57 27.72
N ALA A 20 -36.68 54.74 28.70
CA ALA A 20 -35.29 54.39 28.87
C ALA A 20 -34.88 53.61 27.62
N ASP A 21 -33.77 53.97 26.99
CA ASP A 21 -33.25 53.20 25.86
C ASP A 21 -32.19 52.24 26.37
N GLU A 22 -32.62 51.05 26.78
CA GLU A 22 -31.72 50.07 27.36
C GLU A 22 -30.65 49.59 26.36
N CYS A 23 -30.92 49.68 25.06
CA CYS A 23 -29.98 49.32 24.00
C CYS A 23 -28.87 50.38 23.83
N SER A 24 -29.21 51.67 23.92
CA SER A 24 -28.23 52.77 23.83
C SER A 24 -27.39 52.89 25.10
N GLU A 25 -27.99 52.58 26.26
CA GLU A 25 -27.32 52.61 27.57
C GLU A 25 -26.59 51.30 27.91
N ALA A 26 -26.64 50.29 27.03
CA ALA A 26 -26.04 48.95 27.20
C ALA A 26 -26.41 48.26 28.52
N THR A 27 -27.66 48.42 28.94
CA THR A 27 -28.25 47.80 30.14
C THR A 27 -29.19 46.64 29.79
N ASP A 28 -29.30 46.29 28.51
CA ASP A 28 -30.05 45.14 28.04
C ASP A 28 -29.41 43.81 28.49
N ASP A 29 -30.19 42.73 28.42
CA ASP A 29 -29.72 41.36 28.69
C ASP A 29 -29.87 40.46 27.46
N CYS A 30 -29.72 41.05 26.27
CA CYS A 30 -29.77 40.30 25.01
C CYS A 30 -28.53 39.41 24.83
N HIS A 31 -28.69 38.33 24.06
CA HIS A 31 -27.56 37.49 23.66
C HIS A 31 -26.55 38.30 22.84
N ILE A 32 -25.27 37.92 22.85
CA ILE A 32 -24.24 38.56 22.02
C ILE A 32 -24.55 38.46 20.52
N ASP A 33 -25.27 37.41 20.12
CA ASP A 33 -25.76 37.18 18.75
C ASP A 33 -27.21 37.61 18.54
N ALA A 34 -27.72 38.52 19.38
CA ALA A 34 -29.00 39.17 19.19
C ALA A 34 -28.84 40.68 18.90
N LEU A 35 -29.87 41.24 18.28
CA LEU A 35 -30.09 42.67 18.12
C LEU A 35 -31.04 43.13 19.22
N CYS A 36 -30.62 44.16 19.96
CA CYS A 36 -31.48 44.87 20.89
C CYS A 36 -32.32 45.89 20.11
N GLN A 37 -33.64 45.81 20.27
CA GLN A 37 -34.59 46.77 19.71
C GLN A 37 -35.35 47.44 20.85
N ASN A 38 -35.13 48.74 21.05
CA ASN A 38 -35.87 49.51 22.04
C ASN A 38 -37.36 49.63 21.65
N THR A 39 -38.25 49.55 22.63
CA THR A 39 -39.71 49.61 22.47
C THR A 39 -40.34 50.47 23.55
N PRO A 40 -41.51 51.07 23.34
CA PRO A 40 -42.15 51.86 24.39
C PRO A 40 -42.32 51.06 25.69
N LYS A 41 -41.63 51.49 26.75
CA LYS A 41 -41.57 50.94 28.11
C LYS A 41 -40.64 49.72 28.33
N SER A 42 -39.88 49.26 27.33
CA SER A 42 -38.95 48.11 27.47
C SER A 42 -38.08 47.89 26.22
N PHE A 43 -37.33 46.80 26.14
CA PHE A 43 -36.61 46.40 24.94
C PHE A 43 -36.98 44.98 24.51
N LYS A 44 -36.70 44.65 23.24
CA LYS A 44 -36.86 43.32 22.67
C LYS A 44 -35.54 42.83 22.10
N CYS A 45 -35.16 41.62 22.45
CA CYS A 45 -34.02 40.93 21.84
C CYS A 45 -34.50 40.09 20.66
N ILE A 46 -33.80 40.14 19.54
CA ILE A 46 -34.09 39.35 18.33
C ILE A 46 -32.78 38.73 17.87
N CYS A 47 -32.69 37.41 17.72
CA CYS A 47 -31.48 36.79 17.21
C CYS A 47 -31.08 37.39 15.84
N LYS A 48 -29.79 37.59 15.63
CA LYS A 48 -29.21 38.05 14.36
C LYS A 48 -29.54 37.04 13.26
N ALA A 49 -29.47 37.48 11.99
CA ALA A 49 -29.61 36.57 10.86
C ALA A 49 -28.60 35.42 10.97
N GLY A 50 -29.01 34.19 10.62
CA GLY A 50 -28.22 32.98 10.81
C GLY A 50 -28.34 32.34 12.21
N TYR A 51 -29.08 32.96 13.15
CA TYR A 51 -29.29 32.42 14.49
C TYR A 51 -30.77 32.22 14.81
N LYS A 52 -31.08 31.20 15.62
CA LYS A 52 -32.42 30.89 16.14
C LYS A 52 -32.44 30.94 17.66
N GLY A 53 -33.59 31.32 18.23
CA GLY A 53 -33.78 31.34 19.67
C GLY A 53 -34.74 32.44 20.13
N ASP A 54 -34.69 32.76 21.42
CA ASP A 54 -35.59 33.73 22.07
C ASP A 54 -35.00 35.15 22.16
N GLY A 55 -33.80 35.37 21.61
CA GLY A 55 -33.08 36.64 21.67
C GLY A 55 -32.20 36.81 22.92
N LYS A 56 -32.41 36.01 23.97
CA LYS A 56 -31.52 35.93 25.15
C LYS A 56 -30.59 34.73 25.08
N HIS A 57 -31.04 33.68 24.41
CA HIS A 57 -30.26 32.54 23.96
C HIS A 57 -30.42 32.45 22.44
N CYS A 58 -29.33 32.62 21.71
CA CYS A 58 -29.31 32.46 20.26
C CYS A 58 -28.29 31.39 19.92
N GLU A 59 -28.75 30.36 19.21
CA GLU A 59 -27.93 29.28 18.70
C GLU A 59 -27.80 29.45 17.18
N ASP A 60 -26.64 29.08 16.67
CA ASP A 60 -26.37 29.06 15.24
C ASP A 60 -27.35 28.13 14.51
N MET A 61 -27.84 28.57 13.36
CA MET A 61 -28.66 27.75 12.49
C MET A 61 -27.76 27.03 11.50
N ASP A 62 -27.69 25.70 11.58
CA ASP A 62 -26.97 24.95 10.58
C ASP A 62 -27.77 24.88 9.27
N GLU A 63 -27.41 25.71 8.29
CA GLU A 63 -28.07 25.70 6.98
C GLU A 63 -27.74 24.46 6.15
N CYS A 64 -26.70 23.70 6.52
CA CYS A 64 -26.29 22.48 5.81
C CYS A 64 -27.10 21.25 6.22
N GLU A 65 -27.68 21.23 7.44
CA GLU A 65 -28.51 20.12 7.93
C GLU A 65 -29.92 20.05 7.31
N ASN A 66 -30.24 20.87 6.30
CA ASN A 66 -31.52 20.82 5.61
C ASN A 66 -31.57 19.73 4.52
N GLU A 67 -32.76 19.43 4.00
CA GLU A 67 -32.98 18.41 2.96
C GLU A 67 -32.25 18.71 1.63
N TYR A 68 -31.79 19.94 1.44
CA TYR A 68 -31.15 20.43 0.21
C TYR A 68 -29.67 20.78 0.40
N ASN A 69 -29.03 20.39 1.50
CA ASN A 69 -27.60 20.66 1.78
C ASN A 69 -27.23 22.15 1.64
N GLY A 70 -28.06 23.05 2.17
CA GLY A 70 -27.87 24.51 2.01
C GLY A 70 -27.97 25.00 0.55
N GLY A 71 -28.47 24.17 -0.37
CA GLY A 71 -28.46 24.45 -1.81
C GLY A 71 -27.10 24.21 -2.47
N CYS A 72 -26.10 23.68 -1.76
CA CYS A 72 -24.78 23.38 -2.29
C CYS A 72 -24.81 22.08 -3.12
N VAL A 73 -24.21 22.10 -4.31
CA VAL A 73 -24.09 20.90 -5.17
C VAL A 73 -23.13 19.86 -4.60
N HIS A 74 -22.01 20.31 -4.04
CA HIS A 74 -21.02 19.45 -3.38
C HIS A 74 -21.12 19.61 -1.86
N GLU A 75 -20.12 20.22 -1.22
CA GLU A 75 -20.04 20.27 0.23
C GLU A 75 -20.60 21.60 0.75
N CYS A 76 -21.39 21.52 1.83
CA CYS A 76 -21.85 22.67 2.59
C CYS A 76 -21.09 22.73 3.91
N ILE A 77 -20.53 23.90 4.23
CA ILE A 77 -19.82 24.14 5.49
C ILE A 77 -20.60 25.19 6.27
N ASN A 78 -21.14 24.76 7.41
CA ASN A 78 -21.78 25.66 8.36
C ASN A 78 -20.73 26.51 9.11
N ILE A 79 -21.00 27.79 9.30
CA ILE A 79 -20.13 28.77 9.93
C ILE A 79 -21.00 29.61 10.89
N PRO A 80 -20.54 30.01 12.08
CA PRO A 80 -21.37 30.84 12.95
C PRO A 80 -21.96 32.08 12.25
N GLY A 81 -23.29 32.09 12.11
CA GLY A 81 -24.09 33.13 11.48
C GLY A 81 -24.27 33.06 9.96
N ASN A 82 -23.72 32.05 9.27
CA ASN A 82 -23.92 31.82 7.82
C ASN A 82 -23.38 30.44 7.37
N TYR A 83 -23.40 30.15 6.07
CA TYR A 83 -22.76 28.97 5.51
C TYR A 83 -22.05 29.32 4.21
N ARG A 84 -21.27 28.37 3.69
CA ARG A 84 -20.72 28.46 2.35
C ARG A 84 -20.64 27.09 1.69
N CYS A 85 -20.76 27.09 0.38
CA CYS A 85 -20.50 25.90 -0.42
C CYS A 85 -19.02 25.79 -0.79
N THR A 86 -18.53 24.56 -0.81
CA THR A 86 -17.20 24.18 -1.28
C THR A 86 -17.31 23.09 -2.33
N CYS A 87 -16.36 23.07 -3.26
CA CYS A 87 -16.32 22.09 -4.34
C CYS A 87 -15.23 21.07 -4.07
N TYR A 88 -15.47 19.81 -4.47
CA TYR A 88 -14.44 18.78 -4.48
C TYR A 88 -13.26 19.15 -5.38
N ASP A 89 -12.13 18.48 -5.16
CA ASP A 89 -10.93 18.64 -5.98
C ASP A 89 -11.27 18.43 -7.47
N GLY A 90 -10.68 19.26 -8.33
CA GLY A 90 -10.99 19.30 -9.77
C GLY A 90 -12.19 20.17 -10.15
N PHE A 91 -12.83 20.83 -9.19
CA PHE A 91 -13.96 21.73 -9.44
C PHE A 91 -13.74 23.13 -8.84
N MET A 92 -14.37 24.14 -9.43
CA MET A 92 -14.39 25.51 -8.93
C MET A 92 -15.81 26.00 -8.66
N LEU A 93 -15.97 26.80 -7.62
CA LEU A 93 -17.26 27.36 -7.23
C LEU A 93 -17.74 28.37 -8.28
N ALA A 94 -18.95 28.17 -8.78
CA ALA A 94 -19.60 29.07 -9.72
C ALA A 94 -19.93 30.41 -9.07
N HIS A 95 -20.25 31.42 -9.90
CA HIS A 95 -20.55 32.76 -9.43
C HIS A 95 -21.83 32.85 -8.57
N ASP A 96 -22.72 31.86 -8.69
CA ASP A 96 -23.90 31.77 -7.84
C ASP A 96 -23.59 31.31 -6.41
N GLY A 97 -22.36 30.87 -6.13
CA GLY A 97 -21.93 30.44 -4.80
C GLY A 97 -22.43 29.06 -4.38
N HIS A 98 -23.09 28.31 -5.28
CA HIS A 98 -23.74 27.02 -4.97
C HIS A 98 -23.35 25.89 -5.93
N ASN A 99 -23.18 26.20 -7.22
CA ASN A 99 -22.82 25.21 -8.23
C ASN A 99 -21.31 25.02 -8.32
N CYS A 100 -20.88 23.81 -8.69
CA CYS A 100 -19.49 23.49 -8.92
C CYS A 100 -19.26 23.21 -10.41
N LEU A 101 -18.34 23.95 -11.00
CA LEU A 101 -17.96 23.81 -12.41
C LEU A 101 -16.67 23.01 -12.49
N ASP A 102 -16.64 22.08 -13.42
CA ASP A 102 -15.47 21.30 -13.75
C ASP A 102 -14.31 22.21 -14.18
N VAL A 103 -13.11 21.96 -13.64
CA VAL A 103 -11.90 22.68 -14.02
C VAL A 103 -11.25 21.91 -15.16
N ASP A 104 -11.25 22.49 -16.36
CA ASP A 104 -10.59 21.86 -17.51
C ASP A 104 -9.08 22.06 -17.43
N GLU A 105 -8.36 21.07 -16.90
CA GLU A 105 -6.91 21.12 -16.78
C GLU A 105 -6.19 21.03 -18.14
N CYS A 106 -6.88 20.58 -19.19
CA CYS A 106 -6.30 20.54 -20.54
C CYS A 106 -6.09 21.94 -21.13
N LEU A 107 -6.81 22.96 -20.63
CA LEU A 107 -6.62 24.35 -21.06
C LEU A 107 -5.29 24.95 -20.59
N ASP A 108 -4.69 24.41 -19.53
CA ASP A 108 -3.39 24.85 -19.03
C ASP A 108 -2.29 23.84 -19.40
N ASN A 109 -1.35 24.28 -20.24
CA ASN A 109 -0.21 23.46 -20.70
C ASN A 109 -0.59 22.02 -21.12
N ASN A 110 -1.77 21.84 -21.72
CA ASN A 110 -2.30 20.54 -22.15
C ASN A 110 -2.38 19.51 -21.00
N GLY A 111 -2.65 19.94 -19.77
CA GLY A 111 -2.62 19.07 -18.58
C GLY A 111 -1.25 18.44 -18.32
N GLY A 112 -0.18 18.95 -18.92
CA GLY A 112 1.14 18.30 -18.91
C GLY A 112 1.21 17.00 -19.75
N CYS A 113 0.16 16.67 -20.51
CA CYS A 113 0.17 15.54 -21.44
C CYS A 113 1.14 15.80 -22.60
N GLN A 114 1.92 14.78 -22.98
CA GLN A 114 2.83 14.87 -24.11
C GLN A 114 2.08 15.02 -25.44
N GLN A 115 0.91 14.39 -25.56
CA GLN A 115 0.13 14.35 -26.80
C GLN A 115 -1.28 14.87 -26.57
N VAL A 116 -2.27 14.00 -26.39
CA VAL A 116 -3.67 14.41 -26.28
C VAL A 116 -4.03 14.49 -24.80
N CYS A 117 -4.65 15.60 -24.40
CA CYS A 117 -5.33 15.71 -23.12
C CYS A 117 -6.84 15.60 -23.35
N VAL A 118 -7.50 14.79 -22.54
CA VAL A 118 -8.96 14.65 -22.55
C VAL A 118 -9.48 15.06 -21.18
N ASN A 119 -10.23 16.16 -21.15
CA ASN A 119 -10.86 16.62 -19.93
C ASN A 119 -12.01 15.69 -19.54
N THR A 120 -12.13 15.41 -18.24
CA THR A 120 -13.15 14.53 -17.66
C THR A 120 -13.79 15.22 -16.46
N MET A 121 -14.91 14.71 -15.94
CA MET A 121 -15.54 15.33 -14.78
C MET A 121 -14.66 15.18 -13.53
N GLY A 122 -14.13 16.28 -13.02
CA GLY A 122 -13.28 16.40 -11.84
C GLY A 122 -11.82 16.04 -12.05
N SER A 123 -11.39 15.82 -13.30
CA SER A 123 -10.01 15.43 -13.63
C SER A 123 -9.76 15.44 -15.14
N TYR A 124 -8.62 14.92 -15.56
CA TYR A 124 -8.27 14.76 -16.96
C TYR A 124 -7.42 13.50 -17.15
N GLU A 125 -7.38 13.00 -18.39
CA GLU A 125 -6.51 11.90 -18.76
C GLU A 125 -5.70 12.21 -20.01
N CYS A 126 -4.45 11.75 -20.02
CA CYS A 126 -3.62 11.84 -21.21
C CYS A 126 -3.84 10.62 -22.11
N GLN A 127 -4.03 10.87 -23.39
CA GLN A 127 -4.14 9.84 -24.41
C GLN A 127 -3.02 9.98 -25.45
N CYS A 128 -2.69 8.86 -26.06
CA CYS A 128 -1.64 8.78 -27.08
C CYS A 128 -2.25 8.52 -28.45
N THR A 129 -1.66 9.14 -29.47
CA THR A 129 -1.99 8.89 -30.87
C THR A 129 -1.59 7.47 -31.28
N ASP A 130 -2.19 6.96 -32.36
CA ASP A 130 -1.95 5.61 -32.89
C ASP A 130 -0.45 5.25 -32.94
N GLY A 131 -0.12 4.05 -32.44
CA GLY A 131 1.26 3.55 -32.35
C GLY A 131 2.02 3.95 -31.07
N PHE A 132 1.44 4.79 -30.22
CA PHE A 132 2.00 5.18 -28.94
C PHE A 132 1.14 4.69 -27.76
N PHE A 133 1.79 4.45 -26.63
CA PHE A 133 1.16 3.97 -25.41
C PHE A 133 1.54 4.88 -24.25
N LEU A 134 0.60 5.07 -23.33
CA LEU A 134 0.83 5.88 -22.14
C LEU A 134 1.84 5.18 -21.22
N SER A 135 2.83 5.95 -20.78
CA SER A 135 3.88 5.55 -19.84
C SER A 135 3.35 5.51 -18.40
N ASP A 136 4.12 4.92 -17.47
CA ASP A 136 3.75 4.78 -16.05
C ASP A 136 3.54 6.13 -15.35
N ASN A 137 4.12 7.21 -15.88
CA ASN A 137 3.91 8.57 -15.37
C ASN A 137 2.58 9.19 -15.83
N GLN A 138 1.76 8.48 -16.61
CA GLN A 138 0.45 8.91 -17.11
C GLN A 138 0.45 10.19 -17.96
N HIS A 139 1.62 10.70 -18.36
CA HIS A 139 1.73 11.93 -19.16
C HIS A 139 2.53 11.73 -20.45
N THR A 140 3.49 10.79 -20.46
CA THR A 140 4.39 10.55 -21.59
C THR A 140 3.88 9.42 -22.47
N CYS A 141 3.88 9.64 -23.77
CA CYS A 141 3.56 8.67 -24.80
C CYS A 141 4.84 8.04 -25.36
N ILE A 142 4.97 6.73 -25.18
CA ILE A 142 6.10 5.94 -25.67
C ILE A 142 5.67 5.12 -26.87
N HIS A 143 6.48 5.14 -27.93
CA HIS A 143 6.27 4.27 -29.08
C HIS A 143 6.68 2.84 -28.68
N ARG A 144 5.74 1.91 -28.66
CA ARG A 144 6.10 0.48 -28.67
C ARG A 144 6.27 0.13 -30.14
N SER A 145 7.47 0.33 -30.68
CA SER A 145 7.75 -0.12 -32.04
C SER A 145 7.38 -1.60 -32.15
N GLU A 146 6.78 -1.97 -33.28
CA GLU A 146 6.60 -3.38 -33.69
C GLU A 146 7.96 -4.13 -33.82
N ASP A 147 9.08 -3.42 -33.61
CA ASP A 147 10.45 -3.93 -33.49
C ASP A 147 11.04 -3.77 -32.06
N GLY A 148 10.21 -3.95 -31.02
CA GLY A 148 10.61 -3.89 -29.61
C GLY A 148 11.66 -4.92 -29.22
N MET A 149 12.94 -4.61 -29.44
CA MET A 149 14.05 -5.54 -29.24
C MET A 149 15.25 -4.89 -28.51
N ASN A 150 15.02 -4.19 -27.42
CA ASN A 150 16.10 -3.79 -26.50
C ASN A 150 15.78 -4.22 -25.08
N CYS A 151 16.78 -4.57 -24.27
CA CYS A 151 16.58 -5.16 -22.94
C CYS A 151 16.32 -4.12 -21.83
N MET A 152 15.84 -2.93 -22.18
CA MET A 152 15.94 -1.74 -21.33
C MET A 152 14.83 -1.58 -20.26
N ASN A 153 13.79 -2.42 -20.24
CA ASN A 153 12.67 -2.30 -19.28
C ASN A 153 12.12 -3.70 -18.91
N LYS A 154 12.48 -4.20 -17.71
CA LYS A 154 11.99 -5.45 -17.08
C LYS A 154 11.98 -6.67 -18.02
N ASP A 155 13.16 -7.19 -18.33
CA ASP A 155 13.44 -8.47 -19.03
C ASP A 155 12.67 -8.75 -20.33
N HIS A 156 11.80 -7.84 -20.81
CA HIS A 156 11.02 -7.91 -22.05
C HIS A 156 10.34 -9.26 -22.28
N GLY A 157 9.79 -9.83 -21.20
CA GLY A 157 9.12 -11.12 -21.20
C GLY A 157 10.06 -12.32 -21.20
N CYS A 158 11.35 -12.15 -20.92
CA CYS A 158 12.24 -13.24 -20.51
C CYS A 158 12.05 -13.51 -19.01
N ALA A 159 11.98 -14.78 -18.61
CA ALA A 159 11.85 -15.14 -17.20
C ALA A 159 13.10 -14.84 -16.36
N HIS A 160 14.30 -14.83 -16.97
CA HIS A 160 15.57 -14.71 -16.25
C HIS A 160 16.51 -13.62 -16.77
N ILE A 161 17.07 -13.79 -17.97
CA ILE A 161 18.10 -12.89 -18.51
C ILE A 161 17.70 -12.53 -19.94
N CYS A 162 17.64 -11.23 -20.23
CA CYS A 162 17.49 -10.70 -21.59
C CYS A 162 18.86 -10.31 -22.15
N ARG A 163 19.19 -10.77 -23.37
CA ARG A 163 20.37 -10.32 -24.12
C ARG A 163 20.00 -9.73 -25.47
N GLU A 164 20.73 -8.68 -25.84
CA GLU A 164 20.65 -8.08 -27.16
C GLU A 164 21.56 -8.82 -28.14
N THR A 165 21.00 -9.27 -29.25
CA THR A 165 21.76 -9.92 -30.33
C THR A 165 22.32 -8.86 -31.29
N PRO A 166 23.43 -9.16 -32.02
CA PRO A 166 24.05 -8.23 -32.96
C PRO A 166 23.15 -7.72 -34.11
N LYS A 167 22.01 -8.38 -34.34
CA LYS A 167 21.00 -7.98 -35.34
C LYS A 167 19.86 -7.16 -34.74
N GLY A 168 20.00 -6.71 -33.49
CA GLY A 168 18.97 -5.97 -32.76
C GLY A 168 17.77 -6.83 -32.41
N ARG A 169 17.92 -8.15 -32.16
CA ARG A 169 16.86 -9.03 -31.62
C ARG A 169 17.09 -9.36 -30.16
N VAL A 170 16.02 -9.54 -29.39
CA VAL A 170 16.07 -10.04 -28.00
C VAL A 170 16.21 -11.56 -27.98
N ALA A 171 17.15 -12.05 -27.17
CA ALA A 171 17.30 -13.46 -26.85
C ALA A 171 17.21 -13.66 -25.33
N CYS A 172 16.39 -14.60 -24.89
CA CYS A 172 16.29 -14.95 -23.47
C CYS A 172 17.30 -16.05 -23.14
N GLU A 173 17.95 -15.91 -21.99
CA GLU A 173 18.84 -16.91 -21.41
C GLU A 173 18.41 -17.27 -20.00
N CYS A 174 18.66 -18.51 -19.61
CA CYS A 174 18.32 -19.02 -18.29
C CYS A 174 19.54 -19.04 -17.37
N ARG A 175 19.29 -18.78 -16.08
CA ARG A 175 20.30 -18.96 -15.03
C ARG A 175 20.66 -20.44 -14.87
N PRO A 176 21.84 -20.79 -14.32
CA PRO A 176 22.25 -22.18 -14.11
C PRO A 176 21.18 -23.00 -13.38
N GLY A 177 20.93 -24.21 -13.85
CA GLY A 177 19.89 -25.10 -13.33
C GLY A 177 18.51 -24.93 -13.96
N TYR A 178 18.36 -24.05 -14.94
CA TYR A 178 17.14 -23.86 -15.71
C TYR A 178 17.41 -24.01 -17.21
N GLU A 179 16.44 -24.56 -17.93
CA GLU A 179 16.45 -24.66 -19.39
C GLU A 179 15.41 -23.74 -20.00
N LEU A 180 15.71 -23.23 -21.20
CA LEU A 180 14.82 -22.32 -21.92
C LEU A 180 13.66 -23.13 -22.51
N HIS A 181 12.46 -22.80 -22.07
CA HIS A 181 11.23 -23.42 -22.53
C HIS A 181 11.01 -23.18 -24.03
N SER A 182 10.18 -24.00 -24.66
CA SER A 182 9.89 -23.97 -26.10
C SER A 182 9.36 -22.62 -26.62
N ASN A 183 8.75 -21.81 -25.75
CA ASN A 183 8.28 -20.46 -26.07
C ASN A 183 9.40 -19.40 -26.11
N GLN A 184 10.67 -19.82 -25.92
CA GLN A 184 11.89 -18.99 -25.97
C GLN A 184 11.92 -17.82 -24.98
N ARG A 185 11.09 -17.88 -23.93
CA ARG A 185 10.90 -16.80 -22.97
C ARG A 185 11.01 -17.28 -21.53
N ASP A 186 10.36 -18.40 -21.24
CA ASP A 186 10.32 -18.96 -19.90
C ASP A 186 11.51 -19.86 -19.62
N CYS A 187 11.90 -19.92 -18.35
CA CYS A 187 12.97 -20.76 -17.88
C CYS A 187 12.41 -21.77 -16.89
N THR A 188 12.54 -23.05 -17.21
CA THR A 188 12.03 -24.15 -16.37
C THR A 188 13.19 -24.78 -15.61
N LEU A 189 13.04 -24.94 -14.29
CA LEU A 189 14.03 -25.59 -13.44
C LEU A 189 14.23 -27.03 -13.92
N THR A 190 15.45 -27.57 -13.83
CA THR A 190 15.75 -28.95 -14.21
C THR A 190 16.10 -29.83 -13.02
N CYS A 191 15.92 -31.13 -13.17
CA CYS A 191 16.29 -32.14 -12.18
C CYS A 191 17.79 -32.16 -11.88
N ASN A 192 18.62 -31.72 -12.82
CA ASN A 192 20.07 -31.69 -12.67
C ASN A 192 20.56 -30.67 -11.61
N TYR A 193 19.70 -29.73 -11.18
CA TYR A 193 20.03 -28.76 -10.15
C TYR A 193 19.08 -28.87 -8.96
N GLY A 194 19.61 -29.21 -7.78
CA GLY A 194 18.81 -29.39 -6.57
C GLY A 194 17.69 -30.43 -6.72
N ASN A 195 17.87 -31.44 -7.57
CA ASN A 195 16.86 -32.45 -7.91
C ASN A 195 15.52 -31.84 -8.40
N GLY A 196 15.55 -30.68 -9.07
CA GLY A 196 14.33 -29.98 -9.51
C GLY A 196 13.39 -29.56 -8.36
N GLY A 197 13.93 -29.49 -7.14
CA GLY A 197 13.19 -29.29 -5.90
C GLY A 197 12.48 -30.54 -5.37
N CYS A 198 12.66 -31.70 -5.97
CA CYS A 198 12.03 -32.95 -5.54
C CYS A 198 12.76 -33.59 -4.36
N GLN A 199 12.02 -34.11 -3.39
CA GLN A 199 12.60 -34.81 -2.24
C GLN A 199 13.20 -36.18 -2.62
N HIS A 200 12.56 -36.93 -3.53
CA HIS A 200 13.03 -38.25 -3.96
C HIS A 200 13.39 -38.29 -5.44
N ILE A 201 12.43 -38.59 -6.31
CA ILE A 201 12.66 -38.83 -7.73
C ILE A 201 12.20 -37.58 -8.48
N CYS A 202 13.01 -37.13 -9.43
CA CYS A 202 12.71 -36.03 -10.32
C CYS A 202 12.80 -36.50 -11.78
N GLU A 203 11.83 -36.12 -12.59
CA GLU A 203 11.83 -36.32 -14.04
C GLU A 203 11.61 -34.97 -14.74
N ASP A 204 12.50 -34.64 -15.69
CA ASP A 204 12.39 -33.42 -16.49
C ASP A 204 11.27 -33.58 -17.53
N THR A 205 10.32 -32.64 -17.57
CA THR A 205 9.24 -32.58 -18.56
C THR A 205 9.16 -31.21 -19.21
N ASP A 206 8.40 -31.07 -20.30
CA ASP A 206 8.24 -29.80 -21.02
C ASP A 206 7.66 -28.67 -20.16
N VAL A 207 6.95 -28.99 -19.07
CA VAL A 207 6.40 -28.00 -18.13
C VAL A 207 7.26 -27.81 -16.87
N GLY A 208 8.45 -28.43 -16.84
CA GLY A 208 9.38 -28.41 -15.71
C GLY A 208 9.53 -29.76 -14.99
N PRO A 209 10.15 -29.78 -13.80
CA PRO A 209 10.52 -31.01 -13.11
C PRO A 209 9.32 -31.58 -12.35
N VAL A 210 8.92 -32.79 -12.72
CA VAL A 210 7.85 -33.54 -12.07
C VAL A 210 8.44 -34.47 -11.01
N CYS A 211 7.92 -34.39 -9.79
CA CYS A 211 8.41 -35.18 -8.68
C CYS A 211 7.58 -36.45 -8.48
N SER A 212 8.26 -37.54 -8.14
CA SER A 212 7.62 -38.78 -7.71
C SER A 212 8.35 -39.37 -6.50
N CYS A 213 7.66 -40.26 -5.80
CA CYS A 213 8.12 -40.80 -4.51
C CYS A 213 8.46 -42.28 -4.63
N HIS A 214 9.45 -42.73 -3.86
CA HIS A 214 9.71 -44.15 -3.65
C HIS A 214 8.49 -44.86 -3.04
N GLN A 215 8.40 -46.18 -3.23
CA GLN A 215 7.17 -46.98 -3.04
C GLN A 215 6.44 -46.79 -1.70
N LYS A 216 7.15 -46.48 -0.60
CA LYS A 216 6.59 -46.29 0.75
C LYS A 216 6.09 -44.87 1.05
N TYR A 217 6.28 -43.94 0.13
CA TYR A 217 5.98 -42.53 0.31
C TYR A 217 4.93 -42.07 -0.71
N ALA A 218 4.09 -41.13 -0.32
CA ALA A 218 3.15 -40.42 -1.17
C ALA A 218 3.64 -38.99 -1.40
N LEU A 219 3.40 -38.46 -2.60
CA LEU A 219 3.72 -37.08 -2.91
C LEU A 219 2.75 -36.17 -2.15
N HIS A 220 3.30 -35.23 -1.40
CA HIS A 220 2.57 -34.23 -0.65
C HIS A 220 1.90 -33.22 -1.61
N SER A 221 0.97 -32.42 -1.08
CA SER A 221 0.19 -31.45 -1.87
C SER A 221 1.03 -30.34 -2.50
N ASP A 222 2.23 -30.08 -1.97
CA ASP A 222 3.20 -29.15 -2.57
C ASP A 222 3.87 -29.68 -3.85
N SER A 223 3.57 -30.92 -4.26
CA SER A 223 4.10 -31.59 -5.45
C SER A 223 5.63 -31.77 -5.45
N LYS A 224 6.31 -31.60 -4.31
CA LYS A 224 7.77 -31.68 -4.17
C LYS A 224 8.22 -32.61 -3.04
N THR A 225 7.46 -32.63 -1.94
CA THR A 225 7.77 -33.38 -0.71
C THR A 225 7.16 -34.78 -0.75
N CYS A 226 7.84 -35.77 -0.20
CA CYS A 226 7.39 -37.15 -0.06
C CYS A 226 7.15 -37.49 1.42
N ILE A 227 5.89 -37.71 1.78
CA ILE A 227 5.47 -38.11 3.13
C ILE A 227 5.25 -39.62 3.20
N GLU A 228 5.46 -40.24 4.36
CA GLU A 228 5.14 -41.66 4.53
C GLU A 228 3.64 -41.88 4.30
N LYS A 229 3.29 -42.98 3.62
CA LYS A 229 1.89 -43.40 3.51
C LYS A 229 1.49 -43.90 4.90
N ASP A 230 0.92 -43.04 5.74
CA ASP A 230 0.71 -43.35 7.15
C ASP A 230 -0.11 -44.63 7.40
N GLU A 231 0.35 -45.40 8.38
CA GLU A 231 -0.48 -46.20 9.29
C GLU A 231 -1.42 -45.26 10.09
N ALA A 232 -2.29 -44.51 9.40
CA ALA A 232 -3.24 -43.57 10.00
C ALA A 232 -4.49 -44.30 10.57
N ALA A 233 -4.30 -45.10 11.62
CA ALA A 233 -5.40 -45.68 12.39
C ALA A 233 -5.17 -45.77 13.91
N ILE A 234 -4.25 -44.98 14.50
CA ILE A 234 -4.11 -44.91 15.97
C ILE A 234 -3.87 -43.47 16.45
N GLU A 235 -4.91 -42.64 16.37
CA GLU A 235 -5.11 -41.52 17.31
C GLU A 235 -6.56 -41.55 17.80
N SER A 236 -6.94 -42.60 18.52
CA SER A 236 -8.12 -42.58 19.39
C SER A 236 -7.95 -43.42 20.66
N SER A 237 -6.72 -43.59 21.16
CA SER A 237 -6.49 -44.10 22.51
C SER A 237 -5.08 -43.77 22.96
N GLU A 238 -4.90 -42.69 23.73
CA GLU A 238 -3.88 -42.62 24.78
C GLU A 238 -4.14 -41.38 25.65
N PHE A 239 -5.26 -41.41 26.38
CA PHE A 239 -5.29 -40.83 27.72
C PHE A 239 -4.76 -41.90 28.67
N ASN A 240 -3.78 -41.53 29.51
CA ASN A 240 -3.04 -42.32 30.51
C ASN A 240 -1.83 -43.13 30.02
N ALA A 241 -0.67 -42.48 30.01
CA ALA A 241 0.61 -43.15 30.22
C ALA A 241 1.19 -42.71 31.58
N THR A 242 0.98 -43.54 32.60
CA THR A 242 1.72 -43.52 33.87
C THR A 242 2.72 -44.67 33.84
N SER A 243 3.90 -44.50 33.23
CA SER A 243 5.10 -45.25 33.62
C SER A 243 6.39 -44.71 32.98
N ILE A 244 7.50 -44.98 33.66
CA ILE A 244 8.89 -44.59 33.35
C ILE A 244 9.44 -45.42 32.17
N ALA A 245 8.72 -45.46 31.05
CA ALA A 245 9.21 -45.98 29.76
C ALA A 245 9.23 -44.90 28.65
N ASP A 246 8.81 -43.67 28.97
CA ASP A 246 8.70 -42.53 28.03
C ASP A 246 9.97 -41.68 27.92
N VAL A 247 11.09 -42.11 28.52
CA VAL A 247 12.38 -41.42 28.36
C VAL A 247 13.10 -41.83 27.07
N ASP A 248 12.76 -42.97 26.44
CA ASP A 248 13.49 -43.50 25.28
C ASP A 248 12.87 -43.19 23.91
N LYS A 249 11.62 -42.69 23.83
CA LYS A 249 11.01 -42.25 22.55
C LYS A 249 11.44 -40.83 22.12
N ARG A 250 11.89 -39.99 23.05
CA ARG A 250 12.45 -38.65 22.73
C ARG A 250 13.92 -38.72 22.27
N VAL A 251 14.64 -39.79 22.63
CA VAL A 251 16.02 -40.02 22.16
C VAL A 251 16.03 -40.55 20.73
N LYS A 252 15.11 -41.45 20.37
CA LYS A 252 15.03 -42.02 19.01
C LYS A 252 14.53 -41.03 17.95
N ARG A 253 13.69 -40.06 18.32
CA ARG A 253 13.28 -38.96 17.44
C ARG A 253 14.40 -37.92 17.21
N ARG A 254 15.44 -37.93 18.07
CA ARG A 254 16.65 -37.11 17.93
C ARG A 254 17.72 -37.74 17.02
N LEU A 255 17.66 -39.05 16.79
CA LEU A 255 18.63 -39.81 15.98
C LEU A 255 18.30 -39.86 14.46
N LEU A 256 17.18 -39.28 14.02
CA LEU A 256 16.75 -39.26 12.60
C LEU A 256 16.94 -37.90 11.91
N MET A 257 17.27 -36.83 12.65
CA MET A 257 17.46 -35.47 12.12
C MET A 257 18.91 -35.20 11.65
N GLU A 258 19.80 -36.20 11.74
CA GLU A 258 21.23 -36.06 11.50
C GLU A 258 21.73 -37.03 10.42
N THR A 259 20.95 -37.17 9.34
CA THR A 259 21.41 -37.87 8.14
C THR A 259 21.33 -36.93 6.93
N CYS A 260 22.18 -37.16 5.93
CA CYS A 260 22.15 -36.41 4.68
C CYS A 260 20.86 -36.62 3.89
N ALA A 261 20.17 -37.74 4.14
CA ALA A 261 18.85 -38.01 3.56
C ALA A 261 17.77 -37.02 4.03
N VAL A 262 17.96 -36.34 5.17
CA VAL A 262 16.99 -35.39 5.73
C VAL A 262 17.57 -33.98 5.68
N ASN A 263 16.98 -33.12 4.84
CA ASN A 263 17.40 -31.71 4.63
C ASN A 263 18.91 -31.55 4.39
N ASN A 264 19.54 -32.48 3.66
CA ASN A 264 20.99 -32.51 3.42
C ASN A 264 21.83 -32.49 4.71
N GLY A 265 21.33 -33.02 5.84
CA GLY A 265 21.97 -32.91 7.15
C GLY A 265 22.05 -31.47 7.71
N GLY A 266 21.40 -30.51 7.04
CA GLY A 266 21.56 -29.08 7.22
C GLY A 266 22.85 -28.52 6.60
N CYS A 267 23.53 -29.24 5.72
CA CYS A 267 24.69 -28.75 4.99
C CYS A 267 24.26 -27.82 3.85
N ASP A 268 24.97 -26.70 3.68
CA ASP A 268 24.75 -25.74 2.60
C ASP A 268 25.13 -26.32 1.22
N ARG A 269 26.16 -27.19 1.17
CA ARG A 269 26.64 -27.80 -0.07
C ARG A 269 26.65 -29.33 0.02
N THR A 270 27.80 -29.94 0.28
CA THR A 270 27.94 -31.40 0.23
C THR A 270 27.79 -32.00 1.61
N CYS A 271 26.89 -32.97 1.78
CA CYS A 271 26.73 -33.75 3.01
C CYS A 271 27.24 -35.18 2.85
N LYS A 272 27.85 -35.74 3.90
CA LYS A 272 28.17 -37.16 4.00
C LYS A 272 27.79 -37.73 5.37
N ASP A 273 27.10 -38.86 5.38
CA ASP A 273 26.76 -39.59 6.60
C ASP A 273 28.01 -40.19 7.25
N THR A 274 28.07 -40.10 8.58
CA THR A 274 29.15 -40.64 9.41
C THR A 274 28.57 -41.46 10.57
N ALA A 275 29.42 -42.22 11.26
CA ALA A 275 28.99 -43.07 12.37
C ALA A 275 28.38 -42.29 13.56
N THR A 276 28.57 -40.97 13.62
CA THR A 276 28.12 -40.10 14.73
C THR A 276 27.28 -38.91 14.26
N GLY A 277 26.71 -38.96 13.05
CA GLY A 277 25.88 -37.89 12.47
C GLY A 277 26.31 -37.50 11.05
N VAL A 278 26.18 -36.23 10.67
CA VAL A 278 26.56 -35.74 9.33
C VAL A 278 27.87 -34.96 9.32
N ARG A 279 28.58 -34.99 8.19
CA ARG A 279 29.74 -34.14 7.92
C ARG A 279 29.51 -33.34 6.64
N CYS A 280 29.50 -32.02 6.78
CA CYS A 280 29.43 -31.11 5.66
C CYS A 280 30.81 -30.84 5.06
N SER A 281 30.86 -30.59 3.75
CA SER A 281 32.07 -30.18 3.05
C SER A 281 31.74 -29.16 1.96
N CYS A 282 32.69 -28.27 1.71
CA CYS A 282 32.54 -27.20 0.75
C CYS A 282 33.35 -27.46 -0.52
N PRO A 283 32.85 -27.02 -1.68
CA PRO A 283 33.60 -27.07 -2.93
C PRO A 283 34.84 -26.15 -2.90
N VAL A 284 35.76 -26.35 -3.85
CA VAL A 284 37.00 -25.58 -3.96
C VAL A 284 36.71 -24.08 -4.07
N GLY A 285 37.31 -23.28 -3.19
CA GLY A 285 37.11 -21.82 -3.08
C GLY A 285 36.19 -21.39 -1.95
N PHE A 286 35.58 -22.33 -1.23
CA PHE A 286 34.70 -22.08 -0.09
C PHE A 286 35.26 -22.73 1.19
N THR A 287 35.08 -22.04 2.30
CA THR A 287 35.47 -22.50 3.64
C THR A 287 34.23 -22.81 4.46
N LEU A 288 34.20 -23.99 5.07
CA LEU A 288 33.14 -24.38 5.98
C LEU A 288 33.21 -23.48 7.22
N GLN A 289 32.09 -22.83 7.54
CA GLN A 289 31.98 -21.92 8.66
C GLN A 289 31.99 -22.68 10.00
N PRO A 290 32.23 -21.98 11.12
CA PRO A 290 32.32 -22.61 12.43
C PRO A 290 31.06 -23.34 12.89
N ASP A 291 29.90 -23.05 12.28
CA ASP A 291 28.65 -23.78 12.48
C ASP A 291 28.68 -25.21 11.91
N GLY A 292 29.73 -25.56 11.16
CA GLY A 292 29.94 -26.88 10.57
C GLY A 292 28.99 -27.18 9.42
N LYS A 293 28.20 -26.21 8.95
CA LYS A 293 27.10 -26.41 8.00
C LYS A 293 27.14 -25.46 6.81
N THR A 294 27.55 -24.21 7.02
CA THR A 294 27.49 -23.16 6.00
C THR A 294 28.80 -23.03 5.23
N CYS A 295 28.77 -22.86 3.90
CA CYS A 295 29.95 -22.63 3.09
C CYS A 295 30.10 -21.14 2.74
N LYS A 296 31.26 -20.54 3.04
CA LYS A 296 31.54 -19.14 2.68
C LYS A 296 32.77 -19.03 1.78
N GLY A 297 32.62 -18.34 0.65
CA GLY A 297 33.71 -18.11 -0.28
C GLY A 297 34.81 -17.26 0.35
N THR A 298 36.07 -17.67 0.17
CA THR A 298 37.25 -16.85 0.51
C THR A 298 37.98 -16.47 -0.77
N CYS A 299 37.96 -15.19 -1.14
CA CYS A 299 38.82 -14.66 -2.21
C CYS A 299 40.30 -14.89 -1.84
N VAL A 300 41.08 -15.46 -2.76
CA VAL A 300 42.55 -15.47 -2.64
C VAL A 300 43.07 -14.13 -3.16
N LEU A 301 43.82 -13.42 -2.32
CA LEU A 301 44.29 -12.04 -2.53
C LEU A 301 45.12 -11.87 -3.82
N GLY A 302 44.50 -11.32 -4.87
CA GLY A 302 45.18 -10.47 -5.87
C GLY A 302 45.32 -9.05 -5.31
N ARG A 303 46.41 -8.35 -5.63
CA ARG A 303 46.91 -7.18 -4.87
C ARG A 303 46.09 -5.88 -4.96
N THR A 304 44.84 -5.90 -5.45
CA THR A 304 43.93 -4.73 -5.40
C THR A 304 42.46 -5.17 -5.36
N PRO A 305 41.53 -4.33 -4.84
CA PRO A 305 40.10 -4.64 -4.71
C PRO A 305 39.34 -4.90 -6.04
N TYR A 306 40.01 -4.85 -7.19
CA TYR A 306 39.44 -5.11 -8.51
C TYR A 306 39.82 -6.48 -9.11
N GLU A 307 40.55 -7.33 -8.36
CA GLU A 307 41.07 -8.61 -8.86
C GLU A 307 40.52 -9.85 -8.11
N CYS A 308 39.39 -9.76 -7.41
CA CYS A 308 38.71 -10.96 -6.95
C CYS A 308 38.12 -11.71 -8.17
N LYS A 309 38.78 -12.78 -8.60
CA LYS A 309 38.22 -13.72 -9.57
C LYS A 309 37.52 -14.86 -8.83
N CYS A 310 36.20 -14.95 -8.99
CA CYS A 310 35.46 -16.14 -8.62
C CYS A 310 35.72 -17.25 -9.65
N ASN A 311 35.76 -18.52 -9.22
CA ASN A 311 35.91 -19.64 -10.15
C ASN A 311 34.74 -19.69 -11.15
N ASN A 312 34.97 -20.28 -12.32
CA ASN A 312 33.97 -20.39 -13.38
C ASN A 312 32.63 -20.91 -12.83
N GLY A 313 31.59 -20.06 -12.92
CA GLY A 313 30.24 -20.34 -12.43
C GLY A 313 29.71 -19.41 -11.33
N TYR A 314 30.50 -18.43 -10.85
CA TYR A 314 30.10 -17.55 -9.74
C TYR A 314 30.35 -16.06 -10.04
N THR A 315 29.51 -15.19 -9.50
CA THR A 315 29.54 -13.74 -9.70
C THR A 315 30.00 -13.02 -8.43
N LEU A 316 30.77 -11.95 -8.58
CA LEU A 316 31.23 -11.15 -7.44
C LEU A 316 30.09 -10.21 -6.97
N TYR A 317 29.69 -10.33 -5.71
CA TYR A 317 28.72 -9.46 -5.04
C TYR A 317 29.42 -8.59 -4.00
N GLY A 318 29.44 -7.27 -4.23
CA GLY A 318 30.30 -6.38 -3.45
C GLY A 318 31.79 -6.69 -3.66
N LEU A 319 32.68 -5.84 -3.15
CA LEU A 319 34.13 -5.92 -3.42
C LEU A 319 34.83 -7.18 -2.86
N THR A 320 34.12 -8.11 -2.19
CA THR A 320 34.74 -9.22 -1.44
C THR A 320 33.97 -10.55 -1.41
N HIS A 321 32.76 -10.67 -1.99
CA HIS A 321 31.97 -11.90 -1.88
C HIS A 321 31.73 -12.55 -3.24
N CYS A 322 32.00 -13.86 -3.35
CA CYS A 322 31.57 -14.66 -4.49
C CYS A 322 30.23 -15.31 -4.15
N GLY A 323 29.20 -15.04 -4.95
CA GLY A 323 27.86 -15.62 -4.85
C GLY A 323 27.48 -16.31 -6.16
N GLY A 324 26.76 -17.42 -6.05
CA GLY A 324 26.22 -18.19 -7.18
C GLY A 324 24.78 -18.54 -6.88
#